data_AF-A0A8I6RPZ3-F1
#
_entry.id   AF-A0A8I6RPZ3-F1
#
_cell.length_a   1.000
_cell.length_b   1.000
_cell.length_c   1.000
_cell.angle_alpha   90.00
_cell.angle_beta   90.00
_cell.angle_gamma   90.00
#
_symmetry.space_group_name_H-M   'P 1'
#
loop_
_entity.id
_entity.type
_entity.pdbx_description
1 polymer ?
#
loop_
_entity_poly.entity_id
_entity_poly.type
_entity_poly.pdbx_seq_one_letter_code
_entity_poly.pdbx_strand_id
1 'polypeptide(L)' 'MEACRTLKEQYDACFNVWFSQKFLKGDYNDSMCAGLLKVYKECVEKTMKENHIELKDTDIQLLGTHKENKKPPPKT' A
#
# COMPACT_ATOMS: atom_id res chain seq x y z
N MET A 1 2.18 14.12 -8.07
CA MET A 1 1.39 13.12 -7.30
C MET A 1 -0.14 13.27 -7.49
N GLU A 2 -0.63 14.23 -8.28
CA GLU A 2 -2.05 14.30 -8.70
C GLU A 2 -2.56 13.03 -9.41
N ALA A 3 -1.70 12.37 -10.19
CA ALA A 3 -2.08 11.33 -11.15
C ALA A 3 -2.88 10.16 -10.55
N CYS A 4 -2.65 9.83 -9.28
CA CYS A 4 -3.31 8.72 -8.59
C CYS A 4 -4.30 9.17 -7.51
N ARG A 5 -4.56 10.49 -7.36
CA ARG A 5 -5.37 11.02 -6.24
C ARG A 5 -6.78 10.44 -6.25
N THR A 6 -7.47 10.47 -7.38
CA THR A 6 -8.84 9.94 -7.48
C THR A 6 -8.90 8.43 -7.24
N LEU A 7 -7.93 7.67 -7.74
CA LEU A 7 -7.82 6.23 -7.48
C LEU A 7 -7.58 5.94 -6.00
N LYS A 8 -6.75 6.76 -5.33
CA LYS A 8 -6.53 6.69 -3.89
C LYS A 8 -7.82 6.94 -3.12
N GLU A 9 -8.55 8.00 -3.44
CA GLU A 9 -9.80 8.35 -2.74
C GLU A 9 -10.84 7.22 -2.84
N GLN A 10 -10.98 6.62 -4.03
CA GLN A 10 -11.89 5.49 -4.24
C GLN A 10 -11.46 4.25 -3.45
N TYR A 11 -10.17 3.91 -3.49
CA TYR A 11 -9.63 2.79 -2.73
C TYR A 11 -9.78 3.01 -1.23
N ASP A 12 -9.39 4.18 -0.71
CA ASP A 12 -9.44 4.53 0.71
C ASP A 12 -10.89 4.48 1.24
N ALA A 13 -11.85 5.01 0.47
CA ALA A 13 -13.27 4.92 0.83
C ALA A 13 -13.75 3.48 0.95
N CYS A 14 -13.40 2.62 -0.02
CA CYS A 14 -13.71 1.19 0.04
C CYS A 14 -13.04 0.50 1.25
N PHE A 15 -11.74 0.75 1.42
CA PHE A 15 -10.93 0.15 2.47
C PHE A 15 -11.44 0.52 3.86
N ASN A 16 -11.82 1.78 4.10
CA ASN A 16 -12.32 2.19 5.42
C ASN A 16 -13.63 1.48 5.80
N VAL A 17 -14.51 1.26 4.82
CA VAL A 17 -15.74 0.47 5.02
C VAL A 17 -15.40 -0.99 5.29
N TRP A 18 -14.54 -1.58 4.46
CA TRP A 18 -14.06 -2.95 4.64
C TRP A 18 -13.43 -3.15 6.02
N PHE A 19 -12.52 -2.27 6.40
CA PHE A 19 -11.74 -2.36 7.61
C PHE A 19 -12.65 -2.31 8.84
N SER A 20 -13.53 -1.31 8.90
CA SER A 20 -14.43 -1.11 10.05
C SER A 20 -15.53 -2.18 10.16
N GLN A 21 -16.08 -2.64 9.03
CA GLN A 21 -17.25 -3.52 9.04
C GLN A 21 -16.92 -5.00 8.90
N LYS A 22 -15.77 -5.35 8.33
CA LYS A 22 -15.37 -6.73 8.01
C LYS A 22 -14.12 -7.13 8.80
N PHE A 23 -12.99 -6.47 8.51
CA PHE A 23 -11.70 -6.87 9.07
C PHE A 23 -11.69 -6.87 10.60
N LEU A 24 -12.14 -5.77 11.23
CA LEU A 24 -12.20 -5.67 12.70
C LEU A 24 -13.22 -6.62 13.34
N LYS A 25 -14.11 -7.22 12.56
CA LYS A 25 -15.10 -8.22 13.01
C LYS A 25 -14.67 -9.66 12.69
N GLY A 26 -13.44 -9.85 12.20
CA GLY A 26 -12.89 -11.17 11.89
C GLY A 26 -13.19 -11.69 10.48
N ASP A 27 -13.82 -10.88 9.61
CA ASP A 27 -13.96 -11.19 8.19
C ASP A 27 -12.78 -10.58 7.41
N TYR A 28 -11.82 -11.43 7.07
CA TYR A 28 -10.58 -11.04 6.41
C TYR A 28 -10.65 -11.07 4.88
N ASN A 29 -11.81 -11.33 4.29
CA ASN A 29 -11.95 -11.37 2.84
C ASN A 29 -11.84 -9.95 2.25
N ASP A 30 -10.74 -9.67 1.56
CA ASP A 30 -10.37 -8.37 0.99
C ASP A 30 -10.87 -8.15 -0.46
N SER A 31 -11.57 -9.14 -1.04
CA SER A 31 -12.02 -9.11 -2.44
C SER A 31 -12.84 -7.87 -2.82
N MET A 32 -13.54 -7.27 -1.85
CA MET A 32 -14.34 -6.06 -2.06
C MET A 32 -13.52 -4.89 -2.63
N CYS A 33 -12.28 -4.73 -2.17
CA CYS A 33 -11.43 -3.59 -2.55
C CYS A 33 -10.20 -4.01 -3.37
N ALA A 34 -9.94 -5.31 -3.54
CA ALA A 34 -8.75 -5.83 -4.22
C ALA A 34 -8.57 -5.28 -5.65
N GLY A 35 -9.65 -5.11 -6.41
CA GLY A 35 -9.60 -4.52 -7.75
C GLY A 35 -9.15 -3.05 -7.75
N LEU A 36 -9.69 -2.24 -6.83
CA LEU A 36 -9.31 -0.84 -6.65
C LEU A 36 -7.85 -0.72 -6.19
N LEU A 37 -7.44 -1.58 -5.24
CA LEU A 37 -6.07 -1.62 -4.76
C LEU A 37 -5.09 -1.91 -5.88
N LYS A 38 -5.41 -2.86 -6.77
CA LYS A 38 -4.55 -3.22 -7.91
C LYS A 38 -4.30 -2.01 -8.82
N VAL A 39 -5.37 -1.35 -9.28
CA VAL A 39 -5.26 -0.20 -10.20
C VAL A 39 -4.55 0.98 -9.52
N TYR A 40 -4.85 1.24 -8.25
CA TYR A 40 -4.15 2.27 -7.48
C TYR A 40 -2.66 1.98 -7.34
N LYS A 41 -2.27 0.75 -6.98
CA LYS A 41 -0.86 0.33 -6.87
C LYS A 41 -0.12 0.49 -8.18
N GLU A 42 -0.70 0.02 -9.29
CA GLU A 42 -0.11 0.15 -10.63
C GLU A 42 0.16 1.63 -10.99
N CYS A 43 -0.78 2.54 -10.68
CA CYS A 43 -0.60 3.97 -10.87
C CYS A 43 0.57 4.53 -10.02
N VAL A 44 0.63 4.16 -8.75
CA VAL A 44 1.68 4.61 -7.83
C VAL A 44 3.05 4.10 -8.27
N GLU A 45 3.18 2.81 -8.58
CA GLU A 45 4.43 2.22 -9.05
C GLU A 45 4.95 2.90 -10.31
N LYS A 46 4.07 3.16 -11.28
CA LYS A 46 4.44 3.89 -12.49
C LYS A 46 4.93 5.30 -12.17
N THR A 47 4.19 6.04 -11.36
CA THR A 47 4.53 7.41 -10.97
C THR A 47 5.86 7.46 -10.20
N MET A 48 6.09 6.52 -9.29
CA MET A 48 7.34 6.46 -8.51
C MET A 48 8.55 6.21 -9.41
N LYS A 49 8.42 5.30 -10.39
CA LYS A 49 9.47 5.04 -11.39
C LYS A 49 9.80 6.28 -12.22
N GLU A 50 8.77 6.99 -12.69
CA GLU A 50 8.93 8.23 -13.47
C GLU A 50 9.59 9.35 -12.67
N ASN A 51 9.40 9.39 -11.35
CA ASN A 51 10.01 10.36 -10.45
C ASN A 51 11.35 9.90 -9.87
N HIS A 52 11.94 8.81 -10.38
CA HIS A 52 13.20 8.23 -9.90
C HIS A 52 13.21 7.87 -8.40
N ILE A 53 12.04 7.48 -7.85
CA ILE A 53 11.90 7.03 -6.47
C ILE A 53 12.10 5.50 -6.43
N GLU A 54 13.15 5.05 -5.74
CA GLU A 54 13.47 3.62 -5.63
C GLU A 54 12.55 2.91 -4.61
N LEU A 55 11.74 1.95 -5.07
CA LEU A 55 10.87 1.09 -4.26
C LEU A 55 11.58 -0.22 -3.85
N LYS A 56 12.81 -0.14 -3.34
CA LYS A 56 13.59 -1.35 -2.97
C LYS A 56 13.04 -2.08 -1.73
N ASP A 57 12.20 -1.40 -0.95
CA ASP A 57 11.77 -1.87 0.36
C ASP A 57 10.27 -2.25 0.44
N THR A 58 9.50 -2.14 -0.64
CA THR A 58 8.03 -2.35 -0.62
C THR A 58 7.62 -3.80 -0.35
N ASP A 59 8.47 -4.76 -0.68
CA ASP A 59 8.18 -6.20 -0.51
C ASP A 59 8.86 -6.81 0.71
N ILE A 60 9.52 -6.00 1.54
CA ILE A 60 10.20 -6.48 2.74
C ILE A 60 9.16 -6.77 3.82
N GLN A 61 8.99 -8.04 4.16
CA GLN A 61 8.31 -8.46 5.39
C GLN A 61 9.15 -8.05 6.60
N LEU A 62 9.04 -6.80 7.03
CA LEU A 62 9.85 -6.24 8.12
C LEU A 62 9.32 -6.63 9.50
N LEU A 63 7.99 -6.67 9.64
CA LEU A 63 7.30 -6.93 10.91
C LEU A 63 7.64 -8.34 11.43
N GLY A 64 8.02 -8.45 12.70
CA GLY A 64 8.44 -9.71 13.32
C GLY A 64 9.86 -10.16 12.98
N THR A 65 10.62 -9.38 12.21
CA THR A 65 12.03 -9.70 11.90
C THR A 65 13.00 -8.99 12.85
N HIS A 66 14.22 -9.50 12.95
CA HIS A 66 15.32 -8.85 13.68
C HIS A 66 15.70 -7.46 13.12
N LYS A 67 15.15 -7.04 11.98
CA LYS A 67 15.36 -5.74 11.36
C LYS A 67 14.28 -4.72 11.75
N GLU A 68 13.21 -5.16 12.40
CA GLU A 68 12.18 -4.29 12.95
C GLU A 68 12.77 -3.29 13.96
N ASN A 69 12.39 -2.02 13.88
CA ASN A 69 12.91 -0.90 14.70
C ASN A 69 14.42 -0.60 14.55
N LYS A 70 15.12 -1.20 13.58
CA LYS A 70 16.52 -0.84 13.28
C LYS A 70 16.60 0.24 12.22
N LYS A 71 17.50 1.21 12.41
CA LYS A 71 17.75 2.25 11.40
C LYS A 71 18.21 1.58 10.09
N PRO A 72 17.63 1.94 8.94
CA PRO A 72 18.14 1.50 7.65
C PRO A 72 19.62 1.87 7.52
N PRO A 73 20.47 1.00 6.93
CA PRO A 73 21.85 1.35 6.67
C PRO A 73 21.93 2.59 5.75
N PRO A 74 22.96 3.44 5.92
CA PRO A 74 23.17 4.60 5.04
C PRO A 74 23.24 4.13 3.59
N LYS A 75 22.48 4.79 2.70
CA LYS A 75 22.63 4.58 1.25
C LYS A 75 23.95 5.24 0.83
N THR A 76 24.91 4.44 0.37
CA THR A 76 26.19 4.89 -0.20
C THR A 76 25.99 5.57 -1.55
#